data_AF-D7B4Y3-F1
#
_entry.id   AF-D7B4Y3-F1
#
_cell.length_a   1.000
_cell.length_b   1.000
_cell.length_c   1.000
_cell.angle_alpha   90.00
_cell.angle_beta   90.00
_cell.angle_gamma   90.00
#
_symmetry.space_group_name_H-M   'P 1'
#
loop_
_entity.id
_entity.type
_entity.pdbx_description
1 polymer ?
#
loop_
_entity_poly.entity_id
_entity_poly.type
_entity_poly.pdbx_seq_one_letter_code
_entity_poly.pdbx_strand_id
1 'polypeptide(L)'
;MSPFTRPASGRGHPSEHARVLQCVLGIRERSARAVPWEPDTVGIPASGRSSALARINDVAFYANAREEVSALAGICVDLLHLHAPDDGDDDGDRCRGCRLAWPCPTFAELCRLLA
;
A
#
# COMPACT_ATOMS: atom_id res chain seq x y z
N MET A 1 34.76 25.83 -27.70
CA MET A 1 33.33 26.15 -27.64
C MET A 1 32.62 25.06 -26.85
N SER A 2 32.17 25.36 -25.64
CA SER A 2 31.17 24.59 -24.88
C SER A 2 30.22 25.64 -24.28
N PRO A 3 28.92 25.33 -24.08
CA PRO A 3 28.56 24.51 -22.94
C PRO A 3 27.47 23.46 -23.20
N PHE A 4 27.68 22.32 -22.54
CA PHE A 4 26.62 21.48 -22.03
C PHE A 4 25.69 22.33 -21.16
N THR A 5 24.42 22.44 -21.54
CA THR A 5 23.37 22.76 -20.58
C THR A 5 22.12 22.03 -21.01
N ARG A 6 22.06 20.75 -20.66
CA ARG A 6 20.81 20.00 -20.65
C ARG A 6 20.03 20.51 -19.43
N PRO A 7 18.78 20.98 -19.58
CA PRO A 7 18.00 21.44 -18.44
C PRO A 7 17.78 20.25 -17.50
N ALA A 8 17.98 20.51 -16.20
CA ALA A 8 17.61 19.59 -15.14
C ALA A 8 16.08 19.46 -15.10
N SER A 9 15.53 18.61 -15.97
CA SER A 9 14.14 18.23 -15.92
C SER A 9 13.92 17.36 -14.69
N GLY A 10 13.08 17.84 -13.78
CA GLY A 10 12.46 17.02 -12.75
C GLY A 10 12.95 17.31 -11.35
N ARG A 11 12.31 18.28 -10.68
CA ARG A 11 11.91 18.01 -9.29
C ARG A 11 10.94 16.82 -9.40
N GLY A 12 11.51 15.63 -9.27
CA GLY A 12 10.97 14.39 -9.80
C GLY A 12 9.64 14.05 -9.17
N HIS A 13 8.64 13.75 -10.00
CA HIS A 13 7.51 12.99 -9.52
C HIS A 13 8.07 11.64 -9.01
N PRO A 14 7.65 11.16 -7.82
CA PRO A 14 8.05 9.83 -7.37
C PRO A 14 7.64 8.82 -8.45
N SER A 15 8.51 7.83 -8.69
CA SER A 15 8.16 6.71 -9.57
C SER A 15 6.84 6.11 -9.11
N GLU A 16 6.07 5.52 -10.03
CA GLU A 16 4.79 4.90 -9.68
C GLU A 16 4.95 3.86 -8.57
N HIS A 17 6.06 3.13 -8.56
CA HIS A 17 6.44 2.22 -7.48
C HIS A 17 6.56 2.92 -6.13
N ALA A 18 7.32 4.02 -6.06
CA ALA A 18 7.47 4.81 -4.85
C ALA A 18 6.12 5.40 -4.38
N ARG A 19 5.26 5.82 -5.31
CA ARG A 19 3.91 6.33 -5.00
C ARG A 19 3.03 5.27 -4.36
N VAL A 20 2.95 4.07 -4.95
CA VAL A 20 2.14 2.98 -4.42
C VAL A 20 2.70 2.47 -3.09
N LEU A 21 4.03 2.31 -2.99
CA LEU A 21 4.70 1.94 -1.74
C LEU A 21 4.40 2.93 -0.61
N GLN A 22 4.51 4.24 -0.88
CA GLN A 22 4.19 5.27 0.11
C GLN A 22 2.72 5.23 0.54
N CYS A 23 1.80 4.94 -0.39
CA CYS A 23 0.38 4.79 -0.09
C CYS A 23 0.15 3.66 0.93
N VAL A 24 0.69 2.46 0.65
CA VAL A 24 0.51 1.29 1.50
C VAL A 24 1.21 1.45 2.85
N LEU A 25 2.42 2.02 2.88
CA LEU A 25 3.12 2.36 4.13
C LEU A 25 2.28 3.32 4.98
N GLY A 26 1.66 4.32 4.36
CA GLY A 26 0.75 5.22 5.04
C GLY A 26 -0.49 4.51 5.61
N ILE A 27 -1.06 3.54 4.90
CA ILE A 27 -2.16 2.71 5.42
C ILE A 27 -1.68 1.93 6.65
N ARG A 28 -0.55 1.24 6.53
CA ARG A 28 0.03 0.44 7.63
C ARG A 28 0.30 1.29 8.87
N GLU A 29 0.90 2.47 8.71
CA GLU A 29 1.18 3.38 9.83
C GLU A 29 -0.12 3.85 10.49
N ARG A 30 -1.11 4.28 9.71
CA ARG A 30 -2.41 4.72 10.25
C ARG A 30 -3.12 3.59 10.99
N SER A 31 -3.10 2.36 10.46
CA SER A 31 -3.66 1.19 11.14
C SER A 31 -2.91 0.89 12.44
N ALA A 32 -1.58 0.91 12.43
CA ALA A 32 -0.77 0.68 13.62
C ALA A 32 -0.98 1.76 14.71
N ARG A 33 -1.27 3.00 14.33
CA ARG A 33 -1.51 4.11 15.27
C ARG A 33 -2.96 4.28 15.71
N ALA A 34 -3.91 3.65 15.01
CA ALA A 34 -5.31 3.71 15.39
C ALA A 34 -5.52 3.10 16.78
N VAL A 35 -6.39 3.72 17.57
CA VAL A 35 -6.95 3.07 18.76
C VAL A 35 -7.74 1.82 18.34
N PRO A 36 -7.96 0.83 19.24
CA PRO A 36 -8.81 -0.31 18.95
C PRO A 36 -10.14 0.17 18.35
N TRP A 37 -10.58 -0.48 17.28
CA TRP A 37 -11.81 -0.14 16.59
C TRP A 37 -13.00 -0.66 17.42
N GLU A 38 -13.27 0.03 18.51
CA GLU A 38 -14.47 -0.20 19.31
C GLU A 38 -15.69 0.41 18.60
N PRO A 39 -16.93 -0.07 18.89
CA PRO A 39 -18.15 0.44 18.26
C PRO A 39 -18.29 1.96 18.28
N ASP A 40 -17.87 2.59 19.38
CA ASP A 40 -17.90 4.04 19.58
C ASP A 40 -16.80 4.77 18.81
N THR A 41 -15.73 4.07 18.43
CA THR A 41 -14.59 4.62 17.67
C THR A 41 -14.86 4.63 16.18
N VAL A 42 -15.53 3.59 15.65
CA VAL A 42 -15.84 3.47 14.22
C VAL A 42 -17.24 3.99 13.86
N GLY A 43 -18.01 4.47 14.84
CA GLY A 43 -19.34 5.03 14.63
C GLY A 43 -20.33 4.01 14.08
N ILE A 44 -20.35 2.79 14.62
CA ILE A 44 -21.33 1.77 14.22
C ILE A 44 -22.72 2.38 14.39
N PRO A 45 -23.53 2.49 13.32
CA PRO A 45 -24.85 3.11 13.40
C PRO A 45 -25.66 2.45 14.52
N ALA A 46 -26.24 3.28 15.40
CA ALA A 46 -27.19 2.81 16.40
C ALA A 46 -28.28 2.03 15.67
N SER A 47 -28.27 0.71 15.84
CA SER A 47 -28.95 -0.19 14.95
C SER A 47 -30.45 0.05 15.00
N GLY A 48 -31.01 0.70 13.99
CA GLY A 48 -32.45 0.72 13.77
C GLY A 48 -32.89 -0.70 13.43
N ARG A 49 -33.48 -1.42 14.40
CA ARG A 49 -34.03 -2.79 14.28
C ARG A 49 -33.04 -3.93 13.94
N SER A 50 -31.73 -3.72 13.88
CA SER A 50 -30.79 -4.86 13.71
C SER A 50 -30.68 -5.68 15.01
N SER A 51 -30.57 -7.00 14.87
CA SER A 51 -30.56 -7.93 16.00
C SER A 51 -29.31 -7.71 16.86
N ALA A 52 -29.42 -7.95 18.17
CA ALA A 52 -28.27 -7.89 19.09
C ALA A 52 -27.09 -8.75 18.60
N LEU A 53 -27.37 -9.85 17.89
CA LEU A 53 -26.37 -10.72 17.27
C LEU A 53 -25.57 -10.03 16.16
N ALA A 54 -26.22 -9.23 15.31
CA ALA A 54 -25.52 -8.48 14.26
C ALA A 54 -24.53 -7.46 14.87
N ARG A 55 -24.94 -6.77 15.94
CA ARG A 55 -24.05 -5.87 16.69
C ARG A 55 -22.84 -6.59 17.28
N ILE A 56 -23.04 -7.78 17.88
CA ILE A 56 -21.95 -8.58 18.45
C ILE A 56 -20.95 -8.98 17.35
N ASN A 57 -21.44 -9.39 16.19
CA ASN A 57 -20.58 -9.76 15.05
C ASN A 57 -19.77 -8.55 14.55
N ASP A 58 -20.40 -7.38 14.43
CA ASP A 58 -19.72 -6.16 14.03
C ASP A 58 -18.61 -5.80 15.03
N VAL A 59 -18.90 -5.81 16.33
CA VAL A 59 -17.89 -5.54 17.38
C VAL A 59 -16.71 -6.51 17.27
N ALA A 60 -16.99 -7.81 17.14
CA ALA A 60 -15.96 -8.85 17.03
C ALA A 60 -15.10 -8.69 15.75
N PHE A 61 -15.72 -8.26 14.65
CA PHE A 61 -15.01 -7.93 13.42
C PHE A 61 -14.09 -6.73 13.63
N TYR A 62 -14.60 -5.60 14.12
CA TYR A 62 -13.82 -4.39 14.29
C TYR A 62 -12.67 -4.57 15.30
N ALA A 63 -12.87 -5.35 16.36
CA ALA A 63 -11.83 -5.65 17.35
C ALA A 63 -10.53 -6.20 16.73
N ASN A 64 -10.63 -6.95 15.62
CA ASN A 64 -9.49 -7.54 14.92
C ASN A 64 -9.13 -6.82 13.61
N ALA A 65 -10.07 -6.10 13.02
CA ALA A 65 -9.91 -5.54 11.68
C ALA A 65 -8.73 -4.56 11.57
N ARG A 66 -8.37 -3.85 12.64
CA ARG A 66 -7.14 -3.03 12.67
C ARG A 66 -5.88 -3.86 12.41
N GLU A 67 -5.75 -4.98 13.10
CA GLU A 67 -4.57 -5.86 12.99
C GLU A 67 -4.57 -6.58 11.65
N GLU A 68 -5.72 -7.03 11.18
CA GLU A 68 -5.88 -7.66 9.85
C GLU A 68 -5.50 -6.70 8.71
N VAL A 69 -5.96 -5.43 8.77
CA VAL A 69 -5.59 -4.41 7.78
C VAL A 69 -4.10 -4.07 7.86
N SER A 70 -3.53 -3.99 9.06
CA SER A 70 -2.09 -3.77 9.25
C SER A 70 -1.25 -4.90 8.65
N ALA A 71 -1.67 -6.16 8.88
CA ALA A 71 -1.03 -7.35 8.33
C ALA A 71 -1.14 -7.38 6.79
N LEU A 72 -2.32 -7.12 6.25
CA LEU A 72 -2.54 -7.04 4.80
C LEU A 72 -1.67 -5.96 4.15
N ALA A 73 -1.62 -4.77 4.74
CA ALA A 73 -0.74 -3.69 4.28
C ALA A 73 0.74 -4.09 4.35
N GLY A 74 1.14 -4.85 5.38
CA GLY A 74 2.48 -5.46 5.48
C GLY A 74 2.79 -6.38 4.29
N ILE A 75 1.89 -7.29 3.96
CA ILE A 75 2.04 -8.20 2.80
C ILE A 75 2.18 -7.41 1.50
N CYS A 76 1.37 -6.35 1.31
CA CYS A 76 1.47 -5.49 0.13
C CYS A 76 2.83 -4.79 0.05
N VAL A 77 3.38 -4.31 1.17
CA VAL A 77 4.73 -3.73 1.22
C VAL A 77 5.79 -4.75 0.81
N ASP A 78 5.69 -5.99 1.32
CA ASP A 78 6.66 -7.04 1.00
C ASP A 78 6.59 -7.42 -0.49
N LEU A 79 5.39 -7.52 -1.06
CA LEU A 79 5.19 -7.76 -2.49
C LEU A 79 5.76 -6.62 -3.36
N LEU A 80 5.58 -5.36 -2.94
CA LEU A 80 6.15 -4.20 -3.63
C LEU A 80 7.68 -4.16 -3.55
N HIS A 81 8.28 -4.58 -2.43
CA HIS A 81 9.74 -4.70 -2.33
C HIS A 81 10.29 -5.88 -3.14
N LEU A 82 9.55 -6.99 -3.20
CA LEU A 82 9.90 -8.12 -4.06
C LEU A 82 9.83 -7.73 -5.54
N HIS A 83 8.79 -6.98 -5.92
CA HIS A 83 8.60 -6.45 -7.27
C HIS A 83 8.99 -4.97 -7.37
N ALA A 84 10.29 -4.73 -7.31
CA ALA A 84 10.93 -3.43 -7.50
C ALA A 84 11.85 -3.46 -8.74
N PRO A 85 12.24 -2.30 -9.30
CA PRO A 85 13.34 -2.25 -10.27
C PRO A 85 14.61 -2.82 -9.63
N ASP A 86 15.42 -3.50 -10.41
CA ASP A 86 16.68 -4.07 -9.98
C ASP A 86 17.75 -2.97 -9.86
N ASP A 87 18.33 -2.79 -8.68
CA ASP A 87 19.33 -1.74 -8.42
C ASP A 87 20.75 -2.13 -8.92
N GLY A 88 20.86 -3.20 -9.72
CA GLY A 88 22.12 -3.68 -10.30
C GLY A 88 22.57 -2.90 -11.54
N ASP A 89 23.66 -3.36 -12.18
CA ASP A 89 24.37 -2.69 -13.29
C ASP A 89 23.54 -2.37 -14.56
N ASP A 90 22.27 -2.77 -14.63
CA ASP A 90 21.36 -2.67 -15.80
C ASP A 90 20.23 -1.64 -15.58
N ASP A 91 20.56 -0.48 -14.99
CA ASP A 91 19.75 0.76 -14.84
C ASP A 91 18.27 0.61 -14.39
N GLY A 92 17.92 -0.50 -13.73
CA GLY A 92 16.53 -0.78 -13.31
C GLY A 92 15.61 -1.32 -14.40
N ASP A 93 16.15 -1.81 -15.53
CA ASP A 93 15.37 -2.33 -16.67
C ASP A 93 14.69 -3.69 -16.38
N ARG A 94 15.02 -4.32 -15.25
CA ARG A 94 14.46 -5.62 -14.84
C ARG A 94 13.84 -5.54 -13.45
N CYS A 95 12.86 -6.40 -13.21
CA CYS A 95 12.30 -6.61 -11.89
C CYS A 95 13.24 -7.47 -11.03
N ARG A 96 13.49 -7.05 -9.79
CA ARG A 96 14.27 -7.80 -8.80
C ARG A 96 13.70 -9.21 -8.54
N GLY A 97 12.39 -9.34 -8.35
CA GLY A 97 11.74 -10.60 -7.95
C GLY A 97 11.60 -11.61 -9.08
N CYS A 98 11.01 -11.22 -10.21
CA CYS A 98 10.71 -12.15 -11.32
C CYS A 98 11.69 -12.09 -12.49
N ARG A 99 12.66 -11.16 -12.48
CA ARG A 99 13.70 -10.96 -13.52
C ARG A 99 13.19 -10.59 -14.92
N LEU A 100 11.88 -10.39 -15.09
CA LEU A 100 11.25 -9.86 -16.31
C LEU A 100 11.55 -8.36 -16.47
N ALA A 101 11.27 -7.82 -17.66
CA ALA A 101 11.39 -6.39 -17.92
C ALA A 101 10.56 -5.57 -16.91
N TRP A 102 11.12 -4.46 -16.44
CA TRP A 102 10.45 -3.52 -15.56
C TRP A 102 9.67 -2.47 -16.39
N PRO A 103 8.43 -2.11 -16.00
CA PRO A 103 7.61 -2.71 -14.94
C PRO A 103 7.15 -4.12 -15.31
N CYS A 104 7.24 -5.06 -14.37
CA CYS A 104 6.82 -6.44 -14.61
C CYS A 104 5.28 -6.59 -14.52
N PRO A 105 4.70 -7.66 -15.12
CA PRO A 105 3.25 -7.88 -15.09
C PRO A 105 2.65 -7.95 -13.68
N THR A 106 3.37 -8.54 -12.72
CA THR A 106 2.92 -8.60 -11.33
C THR A 106 2.84 -7.21 -10.70
N PHE A 107 3.83 -6.35 -10.93
CA PHE A 107 3.79 -4.98 -10.44
C PHE A 107 2.65 -4.19 -11.07
N ALA A 108 2.41 -4.34 -12.38
CA ALA A 108 1.27 -3.71 -13.05
C ALA A 108 -0.07 -4.13 -12.42
N GLU A 109 -0.22 -5.40 -12.07
CA GLU A 109 -1.42 -5.90 -11.39
C GLU A 109 -1.53 -5.40 -9.94
N LEU A 110 -0.43 -5.31 -9.20
CA LEU A 110 -0.39 -4.68 -7.87
C LEU A 110 -0.84 -3.23 -7.94
N CYS A 111 -0.36 -2.45 -8.93
CA CYS A 111 -0.82 -1.09 -9.17
C CYS A 111 -2.33 -1.04 -9.43
N ARG A 112 -2.87 -1.95 -10.24
CA ARG A 112 -4.30 -2.01 -10.54
C ARG A 112 -5.15 -2.32 -9.29
N LEU A 113 -4.66 -3.16 -8.39
CA LEU A 113 -5.37 -3.58 -7.18
C LEU A 113 -5.28 -2.58 -6.03
N LEU A 114 -4.22 -1.78 -5.99
CA LEU A 114 -3.91 -0.85 -4.90
C LEU A 114 -4.19 0.64 -5.25
N ALA A 115 -4.57 0.93 -6.50
CA ALA A 115 -4.93 2.27 -6.98
C ALA A 115 -6.36 2.69 -6.60
#